data_AF-A0A091JSC7-F1
#
_entry.id   AF-A0A091JSC7-F1
#
_cell.length_a   1.000
_cell.length_b   1.000
_cell.length_c   1.000
_cell.angle_alpha   90.00
_cell.angle_beta   90.00
_cell.angle_gamma   90.00
#
_symmetry.space_group_name_H-M   'P 1'
#
loop_
_entity.id
_entity.type
_entity.pdbx_description
1 polymer ?
#
loop_
_entity_poly.entity_id
_entity_poly.type
_entity_poly.pdbx_seq_one_letter_code
_entity_poly.pdbx_strand_id
1 'polypeptide(L)'
;MATLNEKKTCSERMENFRRFVWNPETRLFMGRTLINWVWISLYYLAFYVVMSGLFALSIYSLMRTVNPYEPDYQDQLKSPGVTLRPDVYGDRGLQIYYNASDNKTWEGLVTTLRTFLTAYTPAAQHLNINCTGDKYFFQDTFDGPNKTKLSCKFTSDMLKNCSGITDPTFGFPEGKPCFIVKMNRIIKFLPGNGTAPRVDCTYVGDESRPLEVDYYPVNGTFNLHYFPYYGKKSQPSYSNPLVAVKFLNITRNVEVKIVCKIIGAGITFDNVHDPYEGKVEFKLKIED
;
A
#
# COMPACT_ATOMS: atom_id res chain seq x y z
N MET A 1 -10.87 61.84 26.23
CA MET A 1 -10.41 62.43 24.95
C MET A 1 -9.94 61.28 24.06
N ALA A 2 -10.74 60.92 23.07
CA ALA A 2 -10.37 59.91 22.09
C ALA A 2 -9.30 60.50 21.17
N THR A 3 -8.07 59.99 21.23
CA THR A 3 -7.02 60.35 20.29
C THR A 3 -7.39 59.77 18.94
N LEU A 4 -7.82 60.63 18.01
CA LEU A 4 -7.89 60.32 16.58
C LEU A 4 -6.52 59.78 16.16
N ASN A 5 -6.43 58.48 15.89
CA ASN A 5 -5.28 57.91 15.22
C ASN A 5 -5.30 58.41 13.77
N GLU A 6 -4.62 59.53 13.51
CA GLU A 6 -4.35 60.00 12.16
C GLU A 6 -3.81 58.83 11.32
N LYS A 7 -4.37 58.65 10.11
CA LYS A 7 -3.90 57.63 9.18
C LYS A 7 -2.50 58.02 8.70
N LYS A 8 -1.48 57.50 9.37
CA LYS A 8 -0.06 57.68 9.01
C LYS A 8 0.14 57.45 7.51
N THR A 9 0.76 58.42 6.83
CA THR A 9 1.05 58.37 5.41
C THR A 9 2.03 57.22 5.09
N CYS A 10 2.04 56.73 3.84
CA CYS A 10 2.91 55.61 3.45
C CYS A 10 4.40 55.92 3.71
N SER A 11 4.79 57.18 3.48
CA SER A 11 6.13 57.70 3.77
C SER A 11 6.47 57.62 5.27
N GLU A 12 5.58 58.08 6.15
CA GLU A 12 5.78 58.02 7.61
C GLU A 12 5.85 56.56 8.11
N ARG A 13 5.09 55.64 7.51
CA ARG A 13 5.19 54.21 7.85
C ARG A 13 6.54 53.64 7.46
N MET A 14 7.04 53.99 6.27
CA MET A 14 8.33 53.52 5.78
C MET A 14 9.50 54.12 6.59
N GLU A 15 9.38 55.38 7.01
CA GLU A 15 10.35 56.02 7.89
C GLU A 15 10.34 55.40 9.30
N ASN A 16 9.16 55.15 9.87
CA ASN A 16 9.04 54.47 11.16
C ASN A 16 9.58 53.03 11.09
N PHE A 17 9.36 52.33 9.98
CA PHE A 17 9.91 50.99 9.77
C PHE A 17 11.43 51.03 9.65
N ARG A 18 11.98 52.01 8.93
CA ARG A 18 13.44 52.22 8.82
C ARG A 18 14.07 52.51 10.18
N ARG A 19 13.47 53.40 10.97
CA ARG A 19 13.90 53.73 12.34
C ARG A 19 13.74 52.55 13.30
N PHE A 20 12.73 51.69 13.08
CA PHE A 20 12.54 50.45 13.85
C PHE A 20 13.64 49.43 13.55
N VAL A 21 14.00 49.21 12.29
CA VAL A 21 15.07 48.27 11.91
C VAL A 21 16.42 48.73 12.45
N TRP A 22 16.76 50.01 12.26
CA TRP A 22 18.00 50.59 12.77
C TRP A 22 17.77 52.03 13.22
N ASN A 23 18.01 52.29 14.50
CA ASN A 23 17.95 53.64 15.04
C ASN A 23 19.37 54.25 15.05
N PRO A 24 19.69 55.23 14.16
CA PRO A 24 21.03 55.79 14.06
C PRO A 24 21.44 56.62 15.28
N GLU A 25 20.49 57.17 16.05
CA GLU A 25 20.76 58.03 17.22
C GLU A 25 21.19 57.22 18.44
N THR A 26 20.54 56.06 18.66
CA THR A 26 20.81 55.17 19.80
C THR A 26 21.67 53.96 19.43
N ARG A 27 21.98 53.78 18.13
CA ARG A 27 22.70 52.61 17.56
C ARG A 27 22.08 51.26 17.97
N LEU A 28 20.75 51.21 18.09
CA LEU A 28 19.98 50.02 18.44
C LEU A 28 19.41 49.36 17.17
N PHE A 29 19.53 48.04 17.08
CA PHE A 29 18.92 47.22 16.03
C PHE A 29 17.62 46.60 16.56
N MET A 30 16.49 46.89 15.93
CA MET A 30 15.16 46.42 16.35
C MET A 30 14.89 46.60 17.86
N GLY A 31 15.28 47.77 18.38
CA GLY A 31 15.06 48.16 19.78
C GLY A 31 16.02 47.56 20.82
N ARG A 32 17.07 46.82 20.41
CA ARG A 32 18.08 46.26 21.32
C ARG A 32 19.51 46.46 20.80
N THR A 33 20.50 46.40 21.69
CA THR A 33 21.92 46.38 21.30
C THR A 33 22.26 45.05 20.65
N LEU A 34 23.23 45.03 19.72
CA LEU A 34 23.70 43.79 19.09
C LEU A 34 24.19 42.76 20.12
N ILE A 35 24.81 43.22 21.22
CA ILE A 35 25.26 42.37 22.32
C ILE A 35 24.06 41.65 22.96
N ASN A 36 22.96 42.35 23.22
CA ASN A 36 21.76 41.73 23.78
C ASN A 36 21.14 40.71 22.82
N TRP A 37 21.15 41.00 21.51
CA TRP A 37 20.69 40.05 20.50
C TRP A 37 21.52 38.75 20.49
N VAL A 38 22.85 38.85 20.64
CA VAL A 38 23.71 37.66 20.76
C VAL A 38 23.36 36.86 22.01
N TRP A 39 23.18 37.50 23.17
CA TRP A 39 22.79 36.83 24.40
C TRP A 39 21.43 36.12 24.30
N ILE A 40 20.43 36.78 23.72
CA ILE A 40 19.10 36.20 23.52
C ILE A 40 19.18 35.01 22.56
N SER A 41 19.89 35.16 21.44
CA SER A 41 20.07 34.07 20.47
C SER A 41 20.80 32.88 21.09
N LEU A 42 21.86 33.11 21.87
CA LEU A 42 22.61 32.06 22.56
C LEU A 42 21.74 31.35 23.60
N TYR A 43 20.92 32.10 24.35
CA TYR A 43 19.94 31.54 25.28
C TYR A 43 18.95 30.62 24.56
N TYR A 44 18.32 31.09 23.48
CA TYR A 44 17.37 30.27 22.72
C TYR A 44 18.06 29.08 22.04
N LEU A 45 19.29 29.23 21.56
CA LEU A 45 20.09 28.14 21.02
C LEU A 45 20.31 27.05 22.08
N ALA A 46 20.78 27.43 23.27
CA ALA A 46 20.98 26.49 24.37
C ALA A 46 19.66 25.83 24.79
N PHE A 47 18.58 26.59 24.89
CA PHE A 47 17.24 26.09 25.20
C PHE A 47 16.79 25.04 24.16
N TYR A 48 16.90 25.34 22.86
CA TYR A 48 16.50 24.41 21.81
C TYR A 48 17.38 23.16 21.74
N VAL A 49 18.68 23.27 22.04
CA VAL A 49 19.57 22.11 22.15
C VAL A 49 19.11 21.19 23.27
N VAL A 50 18.80 21.73 24.45
CA VAL A 50 18.29 20.95 25.59
C VAL A 50 16.94 20.32 25.26
N MET A 51 16.00 21.09 24.71
CA MET A 51 14.67 20.58 24.33
C MET A 51 14.76 19.47 23.26
N SER A 52 15.62 19.64 22.26
CA SER A 52 15.86 18.61 21.24
C SER A 52 16.50 17.36 21.84
N GLY A 53 17.39 17.52 22.83
CA GLY A 53 17.99 16.42 23.58
C GLY A 53 16.95 15.61 24.37
N LEU A 54 16.04 16.29 25.08
CA LEU A 54 14.94 15.64 25.80
C LEU A 54 13.98 14.93 24.85
N PHE A 55 13.67 15.54 23.71
CA PHE A 55 12.86 14.90 22.67
C PHE A 55 13.55 13.65 22.11
N ALA A 56 14.84 13.74 21.76
CA ALA A 56 15.62 12.60 21.28
C ALA A 56 15.69 11.47 22.33
N LEU A 57 15.86 11.80 23.62
CA LEU A 57 15.82 10.83 24.71
C LEU A 57 14.45 10.15 24.84
N SER A 58 13.36 10.91 24.69
CA SER A 58 11.99 10.35 24.72
C SER A 58 11.76 9.36 23.57
N ILE A 59 12.18 9.71 22.35
CA ILE A 59 12.10 8.82 21.19
C ILE A 59 13.03 7.62 21.35
N TYR A 60 14.24 7.79 21.89
CA TYR A 60 15.15 6.68 22.19
C TYR A 60 14.54 5.68 23.18
N SER A 61 13.93 6.19 24.25
CA SER A 61 13.24 5.34 25.24
C SER A 61 12.07 4.59 24.60
N LEU A 62 11.27 5.25 23.76
CA LEU A 62 10.18 4.62 23.02
C LEU A 62 10.71 3.53 22.08
N MET A 63 11.76 3.79 21.32
CA MET A 63 12.33 2.79 20.39
C MET A 63 12.97 1.60 21.12
N ARG A 64 13.30 1.74 22.41
CA ARG A 64 13.76 0.63 23.26
C ARG A 64 12.62 -0.29 23.72
N THR A 65 11.39 0.22 23.84
CA THR A 65 10.24 -0.59 24.27
C THR A 65 9.60 -1.36 23.12
N VAL A 66 9.76 -0.91 21.87
CA VAL A 66 9.13 -1.53 20.69
C VAL A 66 9.82 -2.83 20.30
N ASN A 67 9.03 -3.90 20.14
CA ASN A 67 9.52 -5.18 19.61
C ASN A 67 9.80 -5.07 18.10
N PRO A 68 11.00 -5.46 17.60
CA PRO A 68 11.30 -5.37 16.18
C PRO A 68 10.65 -6.45 15.30
N TYR A 69 9.97 -7.45 15.87
CA TYR A 69 9.38 -8.57 15.14
C TYR A 69 7.85 -8.47 15.01
N GLU A 70 7.18 -7.82 15.94
CA GLU A 70 5.72 -7.68 15.97
C GLU A 70 5.33 -6.29 16.44
N PRO A 71 4.26 -5.70 15.86
CA PRO A 71 3.71 -4.45 16.35
C PRO A 71 2.90 -4.70 17.62
N ASP A 72 2.95 -3.76 18.56
CA ASP A 72 2.23 -3.86 19.84
C ASP A 72 0.70 -3.84 19.65
N TYR A 73 0.20 -3.09 18.66
CA TYR A 73 -1.23 -2.93 18.38
C TYR A 73 -1.53 -3.07 16.88
N GLN A 74 -2.68 -3.69 16.56
CA GLN A 74 -3.15 -3.93 15.19
C GLN A 74 -4.63 -3.54 15.00
N ASP A 75 -5.13 -2.56 15.76
CA ASP A 75 -6.57 -2.26 15.84
C ASP A 75 -7.20 -1.80 14.50
N GLN A 76 -6.39 -1.19 13.63
CA GLN A 76 -6.80 -0.75 12.29
C GLN A 76 -6.64 -1.85 11.22
N LEU A 77 -6.10 -3.02 11.59
CA LEU A 77 -5.77 -4.12 10.68
C LEU A 77 -6.56 -5.39 11.04
N LYS A 78 -7.84 -5.23 11.43
CA LYS A 78 -8.71 -6.37 11.79
C LYS A 78 -8.96 -7.30 10.61
N SER A 79 -9.13 -6.73 9.43
CA SER A 79 -9.32 -7.45 8.17
C SER A 79 -8.29 -6.99 7.14
N PRO A 80 -7.75 -7.91 6.32
CA PRO A 80 -6.80 -7.55 5.30
C PRO A 80 -7.47 -6.81 4.14
N GLY A 81 -6.82 -5.74 3.69
CA GLY A 81 -7.15 -5.12 2.42
C GLY A 81 -6.81 -6.02 1.22
N VAL A 82 -7.48 -5.80 0.11
CA VAL A 82 -7.30 -6.52 -1.15
C VAL A 82 -6.89 -5.55 -2.24
N THR A 83 -5.90 -5.95 -3.04
CA THR A 83 -5.39 -5.15 -4.15
C THR A 83 -5.44 -5.95 -5.44
N LEU A 84 -5.67 -5.25 -6.54
CA LEU A 84 -5.70 -5.82 -7.90
C LEU A 84 -4.49 -5.32 -8.69
N ARG A 85 -3.98 -6.12 -9.63
CA ARG A 85 -3.04 -5.71 -10.67
C ARG A 85 -3.56 -6.15 -12.05
N PRO A 86 -3.43 -5.35 -13.11
CA PRO A 86 -2.87 -3.98 -13.15
C PRO A 86 -3.75 -2.97 -12.41
N ASP A 87 -3.11 -2.00 -11.74
CA ASP A 87 -3.74 -0.96 -10.92
C ASP A 87 -3.70 0.40 -11.63
N VAL A 88 -4.62 0.58 -12.58
CA VAL A 88 -4.84 1.89 -13.20
C VAL A 88 -5.98 2.60 -12.47
N TYR A 89 -5.67 3.78 -11.94
CA TYR A 89 -6.62 4.59 -11.18
C TYR A 89 -7.14 5.73 -12.05
N GLY A 90 -8.46 5.93 -12.02
CA GLY A 90 -9.13 7.13 -12.55
C GLY A 90 -9.69 8.00 -11.43
N ASP A 91 -10.65 8.86 -11.75
CA ASP A 91 -11.19 9.86 -10.80
C ASP A 91 -11.91 9.25 -9.58
N ARG A 92 -12.43 8.03 -9.70
CA ARG A 92 -13.24 7.36 -8.66
C ARG A 92 -12.93 5.87 -8.55
N GLY A 93 -11.66 5.54 -8.27
CA GLY A 93 -11.20 4.17 -8.04
C GLY A 93 -10.48 3.54 -9.23
N LEU A 94 -10.36 2.20 -9.23
CA LEU A 94 -9.72 1.48 -10.32
C LEU A 94 -10.59 1.49 -11.58
N GLN A 95 -9.99 1.92 -12.69
CA GLN A 95 -10.63 2.04 -13.99
C GLN A 95 -9.68 1.51 -15.06
N ILE A 96 -10.00 0.34 -15.62
CA ILE A 96 -9.22 -0.29 -16.67
C ILE A 96 -10.02 -0.22 -17.96
N TYR A 97 -9.59 0.66 -18.85
CA TYR A 97 -10.16 0.82 -20.18
C TYR A 97 -9.06 0.55 -21.21
N TYR A 98 -9.31 -0.38 -22.12
CA TYR A 98 -8.38 -0.67 -23.20
C TYR A 98 -9.13 -1.13 -24.44
N ASN A 99 -8.47 -1.00 -25.58
CA ASN A 99 -8.98 -1.46 -26.86
C ASN A 99 -8.24 -2.76 -27.24
N ALA A 100 -8.98 -3.82 -27.57
CA ALA A 100 -8.41 -5.11 -27.91
C ALA A 100 -7.62 -5.08 -29.22
N SER A 101 -8.02 -4.24 -30.18
CA SER A 101 -7.36 -4.08 -31.48
C SER A 101 -6.13 -3.16 -31.43
N ASP A 102 -6.10 -2.16 -30.53
CA ASP A 102 -4.95 -1.26 -30.39
C ASP A 102 -3.97 -1.71 -29.30
N ASN A 103 -2.86 -2.27 -29.77
CA ASN A 103 -1.75 -2.73 -28.92
C ASN A 103 -1.23 -1.68 -27.95
N LYS A 104 -1.25 -0.38 -28.32
CA LYS A 104 -0.69 0.68 -27.49
C LYS A 104 -1.46 0.88 -26.19
N THR A 105 -2.75 0.54 -26.17
CA THR A 105 -3.62 0.75 -25.00
C THR A 105 -3.33 -0.26 -23.89
N TRP A 106 -3.10 -1.52 -24.22
CA TRP A 106 -2.88 -2.59 -23.24
C TRP A 106 -1.40 -2.91 -22.97
N GLU A 107 -0.46 -2.43 -23.80
CA GLU A 107 0.98 -2.66 -23.59
C GLU A 107 1.46 -2.15 -22.22
N GLY A 108 0.96 -0.99 -21.78
CA GLY A 108 1.23 -0.47 -20.44
C GLY A 108 0.74 -1.42 -19.33
N LEU A 109 -0.49 -1.94 -19.47
CA LEU A 109 -1.08 -2.89 -18.52
C LEU A 109 -0.24 -4.18 -18.43
N VAL A 110 0.14 -4.74 -19.58
CA VAL A 110 0.99 -5.94 -19.65
C VAL A 110 2.35 -5.68 -19.02
N THR A 111 2.96 -4.52 -19.27
CA THR A 111 4.26 -4.16 -18.71
C THR A 111 4.21 -4.07 -17.18
N THR A 112 3.15 -3.47 -16.61
CA THR A 112 2.96 -3.43 -15.15
C THR A 112 2.82 -4.83 -14.53
N LEU A 113 2.06 -5.73 -15.18
CA LEU A 113 1.92 -7.12 -14.74
C LEU A 113 3.25 -7.89 -14.80
N ARG A 114 4.00 -7.78 -15.91
CA ARG A 114 5.32 -8.43 -16.03
C ARG A 114 6.27 -7.92 -14.95
N THR A 115 6.33 -6.60 -14.77
CA THR A 115 7.20 -5.97 -13.78
C THR A 115 6.85 -6.44 -12.37
N PHE A 116 5.56 -6.53 -12.05
CA PHE A 116 5.08 -7.07 -10.78
C PHE A 116 5.48 -8.54 -10.57
N LEU A 117 5.39 -9.37 -11.62
CA LEU A 117 5.72 -10.79 -11.56
C LEU A 117 7.23 -11.10 -11.52
N THR A 118 8.11 -10.13 -11.79
CA THR A 118 9.58 -10.33 -11.69
C THR A 118 10.02 -10.86 -10.31
N ALA A 119 9.37 -10.39 -9.24
CA ALA A 119 9.62 -10.82 -7.86
C ALA A 119 9.16 -12.27 -7.56
N TYR A 120 8.33 -12.86 -8.44
CA TYR A 120 7.78 -14.21 -8.30
C TYR A 120 8.47 -15.22 -9.25
N THR A 121 9.57 -14.82 -9.87
CA THR A 121 10.37 -15.74 -10.68
C THR A 121 11.08 -16.77 -9.79
N PRO A 122 11.31 -18.01 -10.27
CA PRO A 122 12.00 -19.03 -9.49
C PRO A 122 13.38 -18.60 -8.99
N ALA A 123 14.07 -17.74 -9.75
CA ALA A 123 15.37 -17.17 -9.39
C ALA A 123 15.27 -16.14 -8.26
N ALA A 124 14.26 -15.26 -8.29
CA ALA A 124 14.02 -14.29 -7.22
C ALA A 124 13.67 -14.99 -5.89
N GLN A 125 13.03 -16.16 -5.95
CA GLN A 125 12.60 -16.92 -4.78
C GLN A 125 13.50 -18.11 -4.41
N HIS A 126 14.79 -18.07 -4.74
CA HIS A 126 15.73 -19.15 -4.43
C HIS A 126 15.91 -19.39 -2.91
N LEU A 127 15.68 -18.38 -2.07
CA LEU A 127 15.78 -18.49 -0.60
C LEU A 127 14.55 -19.15 0.05
N ASN A 128 13.44 -19.27 -0.69
CA ASN A 128 12.18 -19.77 -0.16
C ASN A 128 12.08 -21.29 -0.33
N ILE A 129 11.42 -21.94 0.63
CA ILE A 129 11.23 -23.40 0.64
C ILE A 129 9.93 -23.78 -0.05
N ASN A 130 9.87 -25.01 -0.59
CA ASN A 130 8.64 -25.56 -1.13
C ASN A 130 7.77 -26.06 0.02
N CYS A 131 6.59 -25.45 0.18
CA CYS A 131 5.61 -25.84 1.18
C CYS A 131 4.52 -26.68 0.53
N THR A 132 4.24 -27.86 1.08
CA THR A 132 3.26 -28.82 0.53
C THR A 132 2.09 -29.09 1.47
N GLY A 133 2.06 -28.47 2.65
CA GLY A 133 0.98 -28.65 3.62
C GLY A 133 -0.20 -27.72 3.35
N ASP A 134 -1.42 -28.21 3.55
CA ASP A 134 -2.66 -27.42 3.53
C ASP A 134 -3.00 -26.83 4.92
N LYS A 135 -1.99 -26.62 5.76
CA LYS A 135 -2.11 -26.14 7.14
C LYS A 135 -1.28 -24.89 7.33
N TYR A 136 -1.59 -24.14 8.38
CA TYR A 136 -0.78 -23.01 8.81
C TYR A 136 0.66 -23.41 9.06
N PHE A 137 1.59 -22.58 8.59
CA PHE A 137 3.03 -22.79 8.75
C PHE A 137 3.54 -22.05 10.00
N PHE A 138 3.22 -22.63 11.16
CA PHE A 138 3.72 -22.14 12.44
C PHE A 138 5.22 -22.43 12.58
N GLN A 139 5.97 -21.41 12.98
CA GLN A 139 7.41 -21.47 13.21
C GLN A 139 7.73 -20.78 14.53
N ASP A 140 8.23 -21.54 15.50
CA ASP A 140 8.64 -21.03 16.81
C ASP A 140 10.14 -20.71 16.84
N THR A 141 10.92 -21.37 15.99
CA THR A 141 12.37 -21.24 15.85
C THR A 141 12.77 -20.40 14.64
N PHE A 142 13.99 -19.88 14.67
CA PHE A 142 14.60 -19.08 13.60
C PHE A 142 15.59 -19.93 12.80
N ASP A 143 15.07 -20.92 12.08
CA ASP A 143 15.87 -21.95 11.39
C ASP A 143 16.36 -21.53 9.99
N GLY A 144 15.95 -20.36 9.52
CA GLY A 144 16.34 -19.79 8.24
C GLY A 144 17.71 -19.10 8.25
N PRO A 145 18.25 -18.76 7.07
CA PRO A 145 19.53 -18.08 6.95
C PRO A 145 19.53 -16.76 7.74
N ASN A 146 20.63 -16.45 8.43
CA ASN A 146 20.74 -15.27 9.31
C ASN A 146 19.75 -15.23 10.48
N LYS A 147 19.35 -16.38 11.04
CA LYS A 147 18.35 -16.47 12.12
C LYS A 147 17.03 -15.83 11.72
N THR A 148 16.57 -16.16 10.52
CA THR A 148 15.26 -15.77 10.01
C THR A 148 14.29 -16.95 10.07
N LYS A 149 13.02 -16.69 9.83
CA LYS A 149 12.01 -17.73 9.62
C LYS A 149 11.93 -18.06 8.13
N LEU A 150 11.65 -19.31 7.83
CA LEU A 150 11.48 -19.79 6.46
C LEU A 150 10.21 -19.21 5.85
N SER A 151 10.22 -19.04 4.53
CA SER A 151 9.09 -18.55 3.75
C SER A 151 8.75 -19.53 2.65
N CYS A 152 7.46 -19.68 2.37
CA CYS A 152 6.99 -20.55 1.31
C CYS A 152 7.17 -19.91 -0.06
N LYS A 153 7.56 -20.73 -1.03
CA LYS A 153 7.71 -20.33 -2.43
C LYS A 153 6.34 -20.13 -3.07
N PHE A 154 6.18 -19.06 -3.86
CA PHE A 154 5.03 -18.83 -4.72
C PHE A 154 5.55 -18.37 -6.07
N THR A 155 5.56 -19.25 -7.05
CA THR A 155 6.16 -18.96 -8.35
C THR A 155 5.10 -18.56 -9.38
N SER A 156 5.49 -17.78 -10.39
CA SER A 156 4.56 -17.29 -11.41
C SER A 156 3.87 -18.41 -12.20
N ASP A 157 4.48 -19.58 -12.36
CA ASP A 157 3.90 -20.76 -13.02
C ASP A 157 2.62 -21.27 -12.32
N MET A 158 2.46 -21.02 -11.02
CA MET A 158 1.23 -21.37 -10.29
C MET A 158 -0.01 -20.62 -10.83
N LEU A 159 0.19 -19.48 -11.50
CA LEU A 159 -0.86 -18.69 -12.16
C LEU A 159 -1.23 -19.25 -13.56
N LYS A 160 -0.60 -20.34 -14.00
CA LYS A 160 -0.88 -21.04 -15.27
C LYS A 160 -0.93 -20.09 -16.46
N ASN A 161 -2.08 -19.98 -17.13
CA ASN A 161 -2.28 -19.19 -18.33
C ASN A 161 -2.02 -17.68 -18.10
N CYS A 162 -2.19 -17.20 -16.87
CA CYS A 162 -1.98 -15.81 -16.48
C CYS A 162 -0.57 -15.55 -15.91
N SER A 163 0.38 -16.47 -16.12
CA SER A 163 1.76 -16.35 -15.61
C SER A 163 2.67 -15.44 -16.44
N GLY A 164 2.28 -15.13 -17.68
CA GLY A 164 3.16 -14.45 -18.64
C GLY A 164 4.13 -15.39 -19.38
N ILE A 165 4.15 -16.69 -19.06
CA ILE A 165 5.06 -17.69 -19.66
C ILE A 165 4.45 -18.26 -20.94
N THR A 166 3.23 -18.77 -20.86
CA THR A 166 2.50 -19.32 -22.01
C THR A 166 1.92 -18.22 -22.89
N ASP A 167 1.35 -17.20 -22.25
CA ASP A 167 0.81 -16.01 -22.91
C ASP A 167 1.46 -14.76 -22.30
N PRO A 168 2.38 -14.10 -23.02
CA PRO A 168 3.05 -12.92 -22.52
C PRO A 168 2.13 -11.69 -22.48
N THR A 169 0.96 -11.75 -23.12
CA THR A 169 -0.02 -10.67 -23.21
C THR A 169 -1.20 -10.80 -22.24
N PHE A 170 -1.19 -11.80 -21.34
CA PHE A 170 -2.18 -11.97 -20.27
C PHE A 170 -3.65 -11.92 -20.73
N GLY A 171 -3.96 -12.38 -21.94
CA GLY A 171 -5.30 -12.44 -22.51
C GLY A 171 -5.93 -11.10 -22.89
N PHE A 172 -5.20 -9.99 -22.82
CA PHE A 172 -5.69 -8.67 -23.23
C PHE A 172 -6.17 -8.62 -24.70
N PRO A 173 -5.40 -9.09 -25.72
CA PRO A 173 -5.83 -9.01 -27.12
C PRO A 173 -7.04 -9.91 -27.45
N GLU A 174 -7.24 -11.01 -26.71
CA GLU A 174 -8.39 -11.89 -26.88
C GLU A 174 -9.70 -11.28 -26.33
N GLY A 175 -9.61 -10.16 -25.61
CA GLY A 175 -10.71 -9.61 -24.82
C GLY A 175 -11.03 -10.46 -23.58
N LYS A 176 -10.08 -11.29 -23.14
CA LYS A 176 -10.18 -12.18 -21.97
C LYS A 176 -9.06 -11.89 -20.97
N PRO A 177 -9.04 -10.68 -20.38
CA PRO A 177 -7.90 -10.21 -19.58
C PRO A 177 -7.75 -11.00 -18.28
N CYS A 178 -6.49 -11.20 -17.88
CA CYS A 178 -6.13 -11.72 -16.57
C CYS A 178 -5.84 -10.57 -15.59
N PHE A 179 -6.43 -10.64 -14.41
CA PHE A 179 -6.10 -9.76 -13.30
C PHE A 179 -5.54 -10.55 -12.13
N ILE A 180 -4.61 -9.96 -11.39
CA ILE A 180 -3.99 -10.59 -10.23
C ILE A 180 -4.54 -9.95 -8.96
N VAL A 181 -5.20 -10.76 -8.15
CA VAL A 181 -5.68 -10.39 -6.83
C VAL A 181 -4.62 -10.76 -5.80
N LYS A 182 -4.26 -9.78 -4.97
CA LYS A 182 -3.29 -9.89 -3.88
C LYS A 182 -3.93 -9.45 -2.58
N MET A 183 -3.85 -10.31 -1.57
CA MET A 183 -4.24 -9.99 -0.20
C MET A 183 -3.09 -9.29 0.56
N ASN A 184 -3.43 -8.28 1.35
CA ASN A 184 -2.47 -7.60 2.23
C ASN A 184 -2.02 -8.54 3.35
N ARG A 185 -0.71 -8.55 3.62
CA ARG A 185 -0.12 -9.38 4.69
C ARG A 185 -0.22 -8.65 6.03
N ILE A 186 -0.70 -9.34 7.05
CA ILE A 186 -0.79 -8.85 8.43
C ILE A 186 -0.01 -9.82 9.32
N ILE A 187 0.76 -9.29 10.26
CA ILE A 187 1.61 -10.10 11.14
C ILE A 187 0.74 -10.94 12.07
N LYS A 188 0.98 -12.25 12.13
CA LYS A 188 0.22 -13.25 12.93
C LYS A 188 -1.26 -13.39 12.54
N PHE A 189 -1.68 -12.90 11.37
CA PHE A 189 -3.04 -13.09 10.89
C PHE A 189 -3.29 -14.51 10.38
N LEU A 190 -4.44 -15.08 10.74
CA LEU A 190 -4.85 -16.45 10.42
C LEU A 190 -6.19 -16.44 9.67
N PRO A 191 -6.19 -16.49 8.33
CA PRO A 191 -7.43 -16.48 7.56
C PRO A 191 -8.12 -17.85 7.58
N GLY A 192 -9.45 -17.84 7.56
CA GLY A 192 -10.26 -18.99 7.14
C GLY A 192 -10.44 -20.11 8.16
N ASN A 193 -9.97 -19.95 9.40
CA ASN A 193 -10.11 -20.90 10.51
C ASN A 193 -9.88 -22.38 10.10
N GLY A 194 -8.79 -22.65 9.37
CA GLY A 194 -8.45 -23.97 8.84
C GLY A 194 -8.98 -24.29 7.44
N THR A 195 -9.72 -23.38 6.79
CA THR A 195 -10.08 -23.46 5.37
C THR A 195 -9.36 -22.37 4.57
N ALA A 196 -8.83 -22.71 3.39
CA ALA A 196 -8.14 -21.73 2.56
C ALA A 196 -9.13 -20.66 2.07
N PRO A 197 -8.89 -19.36 2.33
CA PRO A 197 -9.76 -18.30 1.81
C PRO A 197 -9.70 -18.28 0.29
N ARG A 198 -10.82 -18.00 -0.36
CA ARG A 198 -10.93 -17.99 -1.82
C ARG A 198 -11.38 -16.63 -2.35
N VAL A 199 -10.93 -16.29 -3.55
CA VAL A 199 -11.39 -15.12 -4.29
C VAL A 199 -12.67 -15.47 -5.04
N ASP A 200 -13.66 -14.59 -4.97
CA ASP A 200 -14.89 -14.67 -5.74
C ASP A 200 -15.22 -13.32 -6.37
N CYS A 201 -15.34 -13.28 -7.70
CA CYS A 201 -15.56 -12.08 -8.48
C CYS A 201 -16.95 -12.08 -9.11
N THR A 202 -17.72 -11.02 -8.86
CA THR A 202 -19.12 -10.86 -9.29
C THR A 202 -19.37 -9.46 -9.84
N TYR A 203 -20.47 -9.28 -10.58
CA TYR A 203 -20.89 -7.94 -11.01
C TYR A 203 -21.44 -7.13 -9.83
N VAL A 204 -21.13 -5.84 -9.79
CA VAL A 204 -21.67 -4.93 -8.76
C VAL A 204 -23.13 -4.61 -9.08
N GLY A 205 -24.04 -4.98 -8.17
CA GLY A 205 -25.47 -4.63 -8.25
C GLY A 205 -26.33 -5.63 -9.03
N ASP A 206 -25.73 -6.67 -9.62
CA ASP A 206 -26.46 -7.76 -10.27
C ASP A 206 -25.81 -9.11 -9.96
N GLU A 207 -26.10 -9.65 -8.77
CA GLU A 207 -25.63 -10.97 -8.34
C GLU A 207 -26.35 -12.12 -9.07
N SER A 208 -27.40 -11.82 -9.86
CA SER A 208 -28.19 -12.82 -10.57
C SER A 208 -27.56 -13.27 -11.89
N ARG A 209 -26.74 -12.41 -12.50
CA ARG A 209 -25.97 -12.72 -13.70
C ARG A 209 -24.61 -13.32 -13.32
N PRO A 210 -24.37 -14.63 -13.54
CA PRO A 210 -23.08 -15.22 -13.25
C PRO A 210 -22.01 -14.63 -14.18
N LEU A 211 -20.89 -14.22 -13.58
CA LEU A 211 -19.71 -13.82 -14.31
C LEU A 211 -18.87 -15.07 -14.59
N GLU A 212 -18.59 -15.36 -15.86
CA GLU A 212 -17.77 -16.51 -16.25
C GLU A 212 -16.29 -16.19 -16.06
N VAL A 213 -15.71 -16.70 -14.97
CA VAL A 213 -14.33 -16.48 -14.55
C VAL A 213 -13.62 -17.79 -14.24
N ASP A 214 -12.39 -17.88 -14.72
CA ASP A 214 -11.44 -18.92 -14.35
C ASP A 214 -10.45 -18.39 -13.31
N TYR A 215 -10.22 -19.17 -12.27
CA TYR A 215 -9.27 -18.84 -11.20
C TYR A 215 -8.02 -19.71 -11.26
N TYR A 216 -6.87 -19.08 -11.04
CA TYR A 216 -5.58 -19.75 -10.92
C TYR A 216 -4.84 -19.28 -9.65
N PRO A 217 -4.46 -20.19 -8.73
CA PRO A 217 -4.68 -21.64 -8.72
C PRO A 217 -6.16 -22.07 -8.70
N VAL A 218 -6.43 -23.36 -8.91
CA VAL A 218 -7.80 -23.90 -8.97
C VAL A 218 -8.60 -23.50 -7.71
N ASN A 219 -9.86 -23.10 -7.89
CA ASN A 219 -10.75 -22.53 -6.87
C ASN A 219 -10.34 -21.15 -6.32
N GLY A 220 -9.29 -20.51 -6.87
CA GLY A 220 -8.89 -19.15 -6.48
C GLY A 220 -8.49 -19.04 -5.01
N THR A 221 -7.87 -20.08 -4.46
CA THR A 221 -7.57 -20.19 -3.03
C THR A 221 -6.19 -19.64 -2.68
N PHE A 222 -6.07 -19.04 -1.50
CA PHE A 222 -4.79 -18.78 -0.86
C PHE A 222 -4.49 -19.91 0.12
N ASN A 223 -3.51 -20.76 -0.20
CA ASN A 223 -3.19 -21.90 0.66
C ASN A 223 -2.72 -21.45 2.05
N LEU A 224 -3.07 -22.22 3.09
CA LEU A 224 -2.86 -21.89 4.49
C LEU A 224 -1.38 -21.86 4.90
N HIS A 225 -0.50 -22.57 4.19
CA HIS A 225 0.94 -22.56 4.52
C HIS A 225 1.61 -21.21 4.29
N TYR A 226 0.99 -20.28 3.58
CA TYR A 226 1.47 -18.90 3.48
C TYR A 226 1.21 -18.08 4.75
N PHE A 227 0.47 -18.62 5.71
CA PHE A 227 0.10 -17.97 6.98
C PHE A 227 0.59 -18.78 8.17
N PRO A 228 0.92 -18.14 9.30
CA PRO A 228 0.94 -16.69 9.53
C PRO A 228 2.17 -15.99 8.93
N TYR A 229 2.02 -14.71 8.61
CA TYR A 229 3.17 -13.85 8.28
C TYR A 229 3.86 -13.36 9.56
N TYR A 230 5.19 -13.45 9.64
CA TYR A 230 5.95 -13.09 10.84
C TYR A 230 6.67 -11.72 10.75
N GLY A 231 6.37 -10.92 9.72
CA GLY A 231 6.97 -9.61 9.53
C GLY A 231 8.23 -9.63 8.65
N LYS A 232 8.60 -8.47 8.13
CA LYS A 232 9.69 -8.33 7.14
C LYS A 232 11.06 -8.67 7.74
N LYS A 233 11.25 -8.45 9.04
CA LYS A 233 12.48 -8.79 9.75
C LYS A 233 12.63 -10.30 9.94
N SER A 234 11.55 -10.98 10.33
CA SER A 234 11.53 -12.43 10.51
C SER A 234 11.57 -13.15 9.16
N GLN A 235 10.84 -12.68 8.16
CA GLN A 235 10.71 -13.32 6.85
C GLN A 235 10.98 -12.29 5.72
N PRO A 236 12.26 -11.99 5.43
CA PRO A 236 12.62 -10.96 4.45
C PRO A 236 12.27 -11.34 3.00
N SER A 237 12.36 -12.63 2.67
CA SER A 237 12.07 -13.17 1.33
C SER A 237 10.61 -13.61 1.14
N TYR A 238 9.74 -13.36 2.13
CA TYR A 238 8.32 -13.70 2.05
C TYR A 238 7.65 -12.99 0.88
N SER A 239 6.98 -13.78 0.06
CA SER A 239 6.14 -13.31 -1.05
C SER A 239 4.68 -13.64 -0.75
N ASN A 240 3.78 -12.68 -1.01
CA ASN A 240 2.36 -12.90 -0.84
C ASN A 240 1.86 -13.94 -1.85
N PRO A 241 0.99 -14.89 -1.47
CA PRO A 241 0.32 -15.71 -2.46
C PRO A 241 -0.58 -14.84 -3.35
N LEU A 242 -0.68 -15.22 -4.62
CA LEU A 242 -1.46 -14.51 -5.62
C LEU A 242 -2.56 -15.41 -6.17
N VAL A 243 -3.66 -14.80 -6.61
CA VAL A 243 -4.69 -15.47 -7.39
C VAL A 243 -4.89 -14.67 -8.66
N ALA A 244 -4.74 -15.32 -9.81
CA ALA A 244 -5.13 -14.74 -11.09
C ALA A 244 -6.59 -15.08 -11.40
N VAL A 245 -7.32 -14.08 -11.86
CA VAL A 245 -8.71 -14.18 -12.30
C VAL A 245 -8.71 -13.89 -13.79
N LYS A 246 -9.03 -14.89 -14.61
CA LYS A 246 -9.19 -14.75 -16.06
C LYS A 246 -10.67 -14.59 -16.38
N PHE A 247 -11.04 -13.45 -16.94
CA PHE A 247 -12.42 -13.21 -17.35
C PHE A 247 -12.65 -13.82 -18.73
N LEU A 248 -13.64 -14.71 -18.85
CA LEU A 248 -13.90 -15.45 -20.09
C LEU A 248 -14.93 -14.75 -20.98
N ASN A 249 -15.94 -14.13 -20.36
CA ASN A 249 -17.10 -13.60 -21.06
C ASN A 249 -17.48 -12.22 -20.53
N ILE A 250 -16.87 -11.18 -21.11
CA ILE A 250 -17.18 -9.77 -20.83
C ILE A 250 -17.81 -9.14 -22.06
N THR A 251 -18.91 -8.42 -21.86
CA THR A 251 -19.57 -7.63 -22.91
C THR A 251 -18.65 -6.51 -23.39
N ARG A 252 -18.29 -6.54 -24.68
CA ARG A 252 -17.46 -5.51 -25.32
C ARG A 252 -18.22 -4.19 -25.46
N ASN A 253 -17.49 -3.09 -25.52
CA ASN A 253 -17.96 -1.71 -25.67
C ASN A 253 -18.91 -1.21 -24.56
N VAL A 254 -19.01 -1.94 -23.44
CA VAL A 254 -19.83 -1.59 -22.27
C VAL A 254 -18.94 -1.47 -21.04
N GLU A 255 -19.14 -0.43 -20.23
CA GLU A 255 -18.50 -0.33 -18.91
C GLU A 255 -19.20 -1.26 -17.94
N VAL A 256 -18.47 -2.22 -17.39
CA VAL A 256 -18.94 -3.10 -16.31
C VAL A 256 -18.21 -2.79 -15.00
N LYS A 257 -18.91 -2.96 -13.88
CA LYS A 257 -18.33 -2.86 -12.54
C LYS A 257 -18.23 -4.25 -11.93
N ILE A 258 -17.02 -4.63 -11.54
CA ILE A 258 -16.73 -5.95 -10.98
C ILE A 258 -16.21 -5.77 -9.56
N VAL A 259 -16.68 -6.63 -8.66
CA VAL A 259 -16.18 -6.74 -7.29
C VAL A 259 -15.57 -8.11 -7.08
N CYS A 260 -14.32 -8.16 -6.65
CA CYS A 260 -13.65 -9.39 -6.21
C CYS A 260 -13.55 -9.39 -4.69
N LYS A 261 -14.23 -10.33 -4.04
CA LYS A 261 -14.29 -10.49 -2.58
C LYS A 261 -13.41 -11.68 -2.18
N ILE A 262 -12.79 -11.61 -1.00
CA ILE A 262 -12.14 -12.77 -0.40
C ILE A 262 -13.11 -13.40 0.61
N ILE A 263 -13.53 -14.62 0.33
CA ILE A 263 -14.41 -15.41 1.18
C ILE A 263 -13.54 -16.25 2.12
N GLY A 264 -13.60 -15.94 3.41
CA GLY A 264 -12.94 -16.71 4.46
C GLY A 264 -13.33 -16.21 5.84
N ALA A 265 -13.32 -17.10 6.84
CA ALA A 265 -13.54 -16.72 8.24
C ALA A 265 -12.47 -15.70 8.69
N GLY A 266 -12.89 -14.64 9.37
CA GLY A 266 -12.01 -13.56 9.85
C GLY A 266 -11.68 -12.49 8.80
N ILE A 267 -12.31 -12.52 7.62
CA ILE A 267 -12.19 -11.47 6.59
C ILE A 267 -13.56 -10.81 6.42
N THR A 268 -13.62 -9.51 6.68
CA THR A 268 -14.80 -8.66 6.51
C THR A 268 -14.69 -7.84 5.22
N PHE A 269 -15.82 -7.59 4.57
CA PHE A 269 -15.93 -6.83 3.31
C PHE A 269 -17.12 -5.86 3.28
N ASP A 270 -17.74 -5.65 4.44
CA ASP A 270 -18.92 -4.83 4.69
C ASP A 270 -18.60 -3.39 5.10
N ASN A 271 -17.32 -3.04 5.24
CA ASN A 271 -16.91 -1.69 5.60
C ASN A 271 -17.26 -0.68 4.49
N VAL A 272 -18.05 0.34 4.86
CA VAL A 272 -18.47 1.41 3.95
C VAL A 272 -17.38 2.47 3.76
N HIS A 273 -16.52 2.65 4.77
CA HIS A 273 -15.46 3.65 4.75
C HIS A 273 -14.19 3.16 4.05
N ASP A 274 -13.98 1.85 4.01
CA ASP A 274 -12.87 1.23 3.29
C ASP A 274 -13.40 0.30 2.18
N PRO A 275 -13.46 0.76 0.92
CA PRO A 275 -13.91 -0.05 -0.21
C PRO A 275 -12.91 -1.15 -0.61
N TYR A 276 -11.72 -1.18 0.01
CA TYR A 276 -10.67 -2.16 -0.27
C TYR A 276 -10.49 -3.20 0.85
N GLU A 277 -11.26 -3.13 1.94
CA GLU A 277 -11.22 -4.11 3.02
C GLU A 277 -11.90 -5.42 2.58
N GLY A 278 -11.17 -6.53 2.50
CA GLY A 278 -11.68 -7.85 2.11
C GLY A 278 -12.27 -7.96 0.68
N LYS A 279 -12.34 -6.85 -0.06
CA LYS A 279 -12.83 -6.79 -1.45
C LYS A 279 -12.05 -5.76 -2.26
N VAL A 280 -12.14 -5.84 -3.57
CA VAL A 280 -11.65 -4.81 -4.49
C VAL A 280 -12.68 -4.59 -5.59
N GLU A 281 -13.07 -3.34 -5.79
CA GLU A 281 -14.01 -2.91 -6.81
C GLU A 281 -13.28 -2.18 -7.93
N PHE A 282 -13.55 -2.55 -9.18
CA PHE A 282 -12.95 -1.91 -10.33
C PHE A 282 -13.91 -1.84 -11.50
N LYS A 283 -13.71 -0.84 -12.35
CA LYS A 283 -14.41 -0.68 -13.62
C LYS A 283 -13.58 -1.27 -14.74
N LEU A 284 -14.25 -1.98 -15.65
CA LEU A 284 -13.62 -2.59 -16.81
C LEU A 284 -14.44 -2.24 -18.06
N LYS A 285 -13.75 -1.74 -19.09
CA LYS A 285 -14.32 -1.53 -20.43
C LYS A 285 -13.32 -2.08 -21.45
N ILE A 286 -13.80 -2.99 -22.29
CA ILE A 286 -13.03 -3.59 -23.38
C ILE A 286 -13.63 -3.06 -24.68
N GLU A 287 -12.88 -2.21 -25.39
CA GLU A 287 -13.27 -1.67 -26.69
C GLU A 287 -12.73 -2.53 -27.84
N ASP A 288 -13.39 -2.47 -28.99
CA ASP A 288 -12.97 -3.12 -30.24
C ASP A 288 -12.17 -2.22 -31.16
#